data_AF-A0A6G2DDN2-F1
#
_entry.id   AF-A0A6G2DDN2-F1
#
_cell.length_a   1.000
_cell.length_b   1.000
_cell.length_c   1.000
_cell.angle_alpha   90.00
_cell.angle_beta   90.00
_cell.angle_gamma   90.00
#
_symmetry.space_group_name_H-M   'P 1'
#
loop_
_entity.id
_entity.type
_entity.pdbx_description
1 polymer ?
#
loop_
_entity_poly.entity_id
_entity_poly.type
_entity_poly.pdbx_seq_one_letter_code
_entity_poly.pdbx_strand_id
1 'polypeptide(L)'
;MLQVGLTNWENHYDIPENMNWYHFYPNSSEALREIIEKEDINRFHAVLIEDGQYSRDLFSYVKYFEPYTLFYNQNLQINDREVVDFLKKRCAQAIDFLSPQQLINDLSKSLFGGGYGDKLFP
;
A
#
# COMPACT_ATOMS: atom_id res chain seq x y z
N MET A 1 6.20 4.88 -0.26
CA MET A 1 5.35 3.72 -0.54
C MET A 1 5.61 2.67 0.48
N LEU A 2 4.58 1.97 0.94
CA LEU A 2 4.76 0.78 1.76
C LEU A 2 4.27 -0.44 0.99
N GLN A 3 5.07 -1.48 0.93
CA GLN A 3 4.70 -2.77 0.38
C GLN A 3 4.69 -3.80 1.50
N VAL A 4 3.57 -4.49 1.66
CA VAL A 4 3.35 -5.52 2.67
C VAL A 4 3.25 -6.87 1.97
N GLY A 5 4.28 -7.69 2.09
CA GLY A 5 4.34 -8.98 1.42
C GLY A 5 5.63 -9.75 1.67
N LEU A 6 5.70 -10.98 1.14
CA LEU A 6 6.83 -11.88 1.39
C LEU A 6 8.07 -11.55 0.55
N THR A 7 7.89 -10.81 -0.56
CA THR A 7 8.94 -10.56 -1.54
C THR A 7 9.09 -9.07 -1.77
N ASN A 8 10.28 -8.50 -1.53
CA ASN A 8 10.51 -7.07 -1.79
C ASN A 8 10.53 -6.80 -3.31
N TRP A 9 9.54 -6.06 -3.82
CA TRP A 9 9.45 -5.73 -5.25
C TRP A 9 10.58 -4.84 -5.73
N GLU A 10 11.18 -4.03 -4.86
CA GLU A 10 12.35 -3.20 -5.20
C GLU A 10 13.54 -4.03 -5.70
N ASN A 11 13.67 -5.28 -5.26
CA ASN A 11 14.74 -6.18 -5.71
C ASN A 11 14.47 -6.83 -7.07
N HIS A 12 13.22 -6.75 -7.56
CA HIS A 12 12.77 -7.46 -8.76
C HIS A 12 12.31 -6.53 -9.89
N TYR A 13 11.97 -5.28 -9.56
CA TYR A 13 11.38 -4.31 -10.45
C TYR A 13 12.07 -2.95 -10.30
N ASP A 14 12.06 -2.18 -11.39
CA ASP A 14 12.61 -0.82 -11.37
C ASP A 14 11.65 0.12 -10.63
N ILE A 15 12.09 0.59 -9.46
CA ILE A 15 11.39 1.62 -8.68
C ILE A 15 11.81 3.01 -9.19
N PRO A 16 10.85 3.85 -9.60
CA PRO A 16 11.13 5.22 -10.01
C PRO A 16 11.80 6.06 -8.90
N GLU A 17 12.84 6.82 -9.23
CA GLU A 17 13.63 7.63 -8.27
C GLU A 17 12.81 8.70 -7.54
N ASN A 18 11.66 9.10 -8.09
CA ASN A 18 10.76 10.08 -7.50
C ASN A 18 9.90 9.53 -6.35
N MET A 19 10.13 8.27 -5.93
CA MET A 19 9.30 7.56 -4.98
C MET A 19 10.15 6.70 -4.03
N ASN A 20 10.00 6.93 -2.73
CA ASN A 20 10.62 6.04 -1.73
C ASN A 20 9.82 4.74 -1.62
N TRP A 21 10.48 3.60 -1.70
CA TRP A 21 9.89 2.28 -1.54
C TRP A 21 10.31 1.65 -0.22
N TYR A 22 9.34 1.25 0.59
CA TYR A 22 9.58 0.58 1.86
C TYR A 22 8.92 -0.79 1.81
N HIS A 23 9.69 -1.83 2.09
CA HIS A 23 9.18 -3.20 2.19
C HIS A 23 9.02 -3.61 3.65
N PHE A 24 7.87 -4.19 3.94
CA PHE A 24 7.50 -4.72 5.24
C PHE A 24 7.12 -6.19 5.10
N TYR A 25 7.85 -7.03 5.83
CA TYR A 25 7.54 -8.45 5.91
C TYR A 25 6.39 -8.68 6.90
N PRO A 26 5.35 -9.44 6.52
CA PRO A 26 4.18 -9.66 7.36
C PRO A 26 4.47 -10.44 8.64
N ASN A 27 3.60 -10.29 9.63
CA ASN A 27 3.70 -10.82 11.00
C ASN A 27 4.89 -10.26 11.80
N SER A 28 5.38 -9.08 11.44
CA SER A 28 6.52 -8.45 12.10
C SER A 28 6.22 -6.99 12.43
N SER A 29 5.15 -6.70 13.17
CA SER A 29 4.74 -5.33 13.55
C SER A 29 5.89 -4.41 14.02
N GLU A 30 6.92 -4.95 14.69
CA GLU A 30 8.11 -4.21 15.11
C GLU A 30 8.88 -3.59 13.92
N ALA A 31 9.01 -4.32 12.80
CA ALA A 31 9.72 -3.83 11.61
C ALA A 31 9.03 -2.61 10.99
N LEU A 32 7.70 -2.55 11.02
CA LEU A 32 6.96 -1.38 10.54
C LEU A 32 7.21 -0.17 11.44
N ARG A 33 7.27 -0.38 12.75
CA ARG A 33 7.61 0.70 13.70
C ARG A 33 9.01 1.23 13.43
N GLU A 34 9.99 0.34 13.25
CA GLU A 34 11.37 0.74 12.95
C GLU A 34 11.46 1.58 11.67
N ILE A 35 10.74 1.21 10.61
CA ILE A 35 10.69 2.01 9.37
C ILE A 35 10.09 3.39 9.64
N ILE A 36 8.95 3.44 10.34
CA ILE A 36 8.26 4.70 10.65
C ILE A 36 9.16 5.62 11.49
N GLU A 37 9.84 5.09 12.50
CA GLU A 37 10.71 5.85 13.39
C GLU A 37 12.02 6.29 12.69
N LYS A 38 12.64 5.41 11.93
CA LYS A 38 13.92 5.68 11.26
C LYS A 38 13.79 6.70 10.13
N GLU A 39 12.71 6.62 9.38
CA GLU A 39 12.46 7.44 8.20
C GLU A 39 11.56 8.65 8.50
N ASP A 40 11.24 8.88 9.79
CA ASP A 40 10.33 9.94 10.28
C ASP A 40 9.00 9.99 9.49
N ILE A 41 8.42 8.81 9.22
CA ILE A 41 7.23 8.70 8.38
C ILE A 41 6.01 9.20 9.14
N ASN A 42 5.51 10.34 8.69
CA ASN A 42 4.28 10.94 9.19
C ASN A 42 3.04 10.43 8.44
N ARG A 43 3.16 9.99 7.17
CA ARG A 43 2.09 9.31 6.42
C ARG A 43 2.63 8.49 5.24
N PHE A 44 1.89 7.45 4.85
CA PHE A 44 2.15 6.72 3.60
C PHE A 44 1.21 7.18 2.48
N HIS A 45 1.77 7.55 1.33
CA HIS A 45 0.98 7.94 0.15
C HIS A 45 0.20 6.77 -0.45
N ALA A 46 0.79 5.57 -0.43
CA ALA A 46 0.10 4.34 -0.78
C ALA A 46 0.76 3.13 -0.11
N VAL A 47 -0.09 2.14 0.17
CA VAL A 47 0.23 0.90 0.86
C VAL A 47 -0.29 -0.26 0.03
N LEU A 48 0.61 -1.11 -0.46
CA LEU A 48 0.29 -2.32 -1.21
C LEU A 48 0.23 -3.51 -0.25
N ILE A 49 -0.87 -4.24 -0.28
CA ILE A 49 -1.11 -5.42 0.56
C ILE A 49 -1.23 -6.63 -0.34
N GLU A 50 -0.23 -7.50 -0.30
CA GLU A 50 -0.20 -8.71 -1.12
C GLU A 50 -1.14 -9.80 -0.63
N ASP A 51 -1.45 -9.86 0.68
CA ASP A 51 -2.43 -10.78 1.28
C ASP A 51 -3.24 -10.09 2.38
N GLY A 52 -4.55 -10.36 2.43
CA GLY A 52 -5.45 -9.76 3.40
C GLY A 52 -5.05 -10.03 4.85
N GLN A 53 -4.45 -11.19 5.15
CA GLN A 53 -4.00 -11.53 6.50
C GLN A 53 -2.94 -10.54 7.02
N TYR A 54 -2.12 -9.98 6.13
CA TYR A 54 -1.04 -9.07 6.49
C TYR A 54 -1.55 -7.68 6.93
N SER A 55 -2.79 -7.36 6.60
CA SER A 55 -3.41 -6.10 7.03
C SER A 55 -3.62 -6.04 8.55
N ARG A 56 -3.61 -7.18 9.26
CA ARG A 56 -3.74 -7.21 10.72
C ARG A 56 -2.62 -6.43 11.41
N ASP A 57 -1.38 -6.53 10.91
CA ASP A 57 -0.24 -5.76 11.42
C ASP A 57 -0.46 -4.24 11.27
N LEU A 58 -1.25 -3.82 10.27
CA LEU A 58 -1.53 -2.41 9.99
C LEU A 58 -2.56 -1.81 10.95
N PHE A 59 -3.31 -2.62 11.70
CA PHE A 59 -4.39 -2.13 12.57
C PHE A 59 -3.85 -1.20 13.66
N SER A 60 -2.69 -1.53 14.24
CA SER A 60 -2.01 -0.74 15.27
C SER A 60 -1.44 0.58 14.73
N TYR A 61 -1.20 0.66 13.41
CA TYR A 61 -0.57 1.80 12.73
C TYR A 61 -1.57 2.56 11.85
N VAL A 62 -2.86 2.37 12.08
CA VAL A 62 -3.92 2.91 11.22
C VAL A 62 -3.88 4.44 11.07
N LYS A 63 -3.30 5.15 12.03
CA LYS A 63 -3.14 6.62 12.00
C LYS A 63 -2.21 7.11 10.87
N TYR A 64 -1.36 6.24 10.32
CA TYR A 64 -0.44 6.57 9.24
C TYR A 64 -1.03 6.34 7.83
N PHE A 65 -2.25 5.80 7.76
CA PHE A 65 -2.93 5.46 6.52
C PHE A 65 -4.18 6.33 6.34
N GLU A 66 -4.17 7.17 5.31
CA GLU A 66 -5.33 7.97 4.91
C GLU A 66 -6.34 7.10 4.13
N PRO A 67 -7.62 7.51 4.03
CA PRO A 67 -8.57 6.83 3.15
C PRO A 67 -8.05 6.78 1.71
N TYR A 68 -8.38 5.71 0.97
CA TYR A 68 -7.98 5.48 -0.43
C TYR A 68 -6.48 5.25 -0.68
N THR A 69 -5.64 5.21 0.36
CA THR A 69 -4.20 4.93 0.21
C THR A 69 -3.86 3.44 0.33
N LEU A 70 -4.81 2.60 0.73
CA LEU A 70 -4.60 1.16 0.89
C LEU A 70 -5.05 0.43 -0.39
N PHE A 71 -4.18 -0.41 -0.91
CA PHE A 71 -4.39 -1.19 -2.12
C PHE A 71 -4.16 -2.66 -1.80
N TYR A 72 -5.10 -3.53 -2.16
CA TYR A 72 -4.96 -4.96 -1.95
C TYR A 72 -5.16 -5.70 -3.27
N ASN A 73 -4.54 -6.87 -3.39
CA ASN A 73 -4.71 -7.69 -4.57
C ASN A 73 -6.17 -8.15 -4.72
N GLN A 74 -6.80 -7.80 -5.85
CA GLN A 74 -8.21 -8.09 -6.12
C GLN A 74 -8.55 -9.57 -6.14
N ASN A 75 -7.55 -10.43 -6.41
CA ASN A 75 -7.72 -11.88 -6.47
C ASN A 75 -7.66 -12.54 -5.09
N LEU A 76 -7.50 -11.76 -4.01
CA LEU A 76 -7.40 -12.29 -2.65
C LEU A 76 -8.74 -12.77 -2.10
N GLN A 77 -8.73 -13.97 -1.54
CA GLN A 77 -9.82 -14.44 -0.70
C GLN A 77 -9.60 -14.02 0.75
N ILE A 78 -10.30 -12.97 1.16
CA ILE A 78 -10.28 -12.48 2.54
C ILE A 78 -11.43 -13.13 3.31
N ASN A 79 -11.12 -14.19 4.06
CA ASN A 79 -12.10 -14.88 4.91
C ASN A 79 -12.30 -14.18 6.27
N ASP A 80 -11.44 -13.22 6.58
CA ASP A 80 -11.37 -12.56 7.86
C ASP A 80 -12.23 -11.30 7.91
N ARG A 81 -13.28 -11.32 8.74
CA ARG A 81 -14.24 -10.23 8.82
C ARG A 81 -13.62 -8.92 9.32
N GLU A 82 -12.68 -9.00 10.26
CA GLU A 82 -12.05 -7.79 10.81
C GLU A 82 -11.21 -7.08 9.75
N VAL A 83 -10.50 -7.86 8.93
CA VAL A 83 -9.74 -7.36 7.78
C VAL A 83 -10.68 -6.70 6.77
N VAL A 84 -11.78 -7.37 6.41
CA VAL A 84 -12.76 -6.81 5.47
C VAL A 84 -13.32 -5.49 5.99
N ASP A 85 -13.69 -5.43 7.27
CA ASP A 85 -14.20 -4.20 7.90
C ASP A 85 -13.13 -3.09 7.93
N PHE A 86 -11.87 -3.43 8.21
CA PHE A 86 -10.75 -2.48 8.16
C PHE A 86 -10.55 -1.89 6.76
N LEU A 87 -10.46 -2.74 5.74
CA LEU A 87 -10.27 -2.33 4.34
C LEU A 87 -11.44 -1.45 3.87
N LYS A 88 -12.69 -1.82 4.22
CA LYS A 88 -13.87 -1.01 3.91
C LYS A 88 -13.85 0.35 4.59
N LYS A 89 -13.54 0.39 5.90
CA LYS A 89 -13.45 1.65 6.66
C LYS A 89 -12.40 2.60 6.11
N ARG A 90 -11.36 2.07 5.48
CA ARG A 90 -10.28 2.86 4.86
C ARG A 90 -10.46 3.07 3.36
N CYS A 91 -11.60 2.68 2.80
CA CYS A 91 -11.87 2.77 1.37
C CYS A 91 -10.73 2.17 0.53
N ALA A 92 -10.20 1.02 0.98
CA ALA A 92 -9.11 0.35 0.29
C ALA A 92 -9.54 -0.09 -1.11
N GLN A 93 -8.63 -0.01 -2.06
CA GLN A 93 -8.89 -0.27 -3.46
C GLN A 93 -8.36 -1.66 -3.85
N ALA A 94 -9.19 -2.44 -4.53
CA ALA A 94 -8.78 -3.69 -5.13
C ALA A 94 -8.01 -3.41 -6.43
N ILE A 95 -6.78 -3.90 -6.54
CA ILE A 95 -5.92 -3.71 -7.72
C ILE A 95 -5.39 -5.05 -8.20
N ASP A 96 -5.13 -5.14 -9.51
CA ASP A 96 -4.45 -6.29 -10.09
C ASP A 96 -2.94 -6.27 -9.83
N PHE A 97 -2.43 -7.32 -9.19
CA PHE A 97 -0.99 -7.48 -8.94
C PHE A 97 -0.32 -8.36 -10.01
N LEU A 98 -1.05 -8.79 -11.06
CA LEU A 98 -0.50 -9.58 -12.16
C LEU A 98 0.57 -8.84 -12.98
N SER A 99 0.61 -7.50 -12.92
CA SER A 99 1.63 -6.68 -13.61
C SER A 99 2.29 -5.66 -12.65
N PRO A 100 3.17 -6.11 -11.74
CA PRO A 100 3.78 -5.25 -10.71
C PRO A 100 4.53 -4.04 -11.27
N GLN A 101 5.29 -4.20 -12.36
CA GLN A 101 6.03 -3.09 -12.98
C GLN A 101 5.09 -1.98 -13.50
N GLN A 102 3.96 -2.35 -14.12
CA GLN A 102 2.99 -1.35 -14.58
C GLN A 102 2.35 -0.65 -13.39
N LEU A 103 1.98 -1.40 -12.36
CA LEU A 103 1.43 -0.84 -11.13
C LEU A 103 2.37 0.16 -10.46
N ILE A 104 3.66 -0.16 -10.34
CA ILE A 104 4.68 0.74 -9.79
C ILE A 104 4.75 2.04 -10.61
N ASN A 105 4.79 1.93 -11.94
CA ASN A 105 4.84 3.08 -12.83
C ASN A 105 3.59 3.96 -12.73
N ASP A 106 2.41 3.35 -12.65
CA ASP A 106 1.14 4.06 -12.52
C ASP A 106 1.03 4.77 -11.17
N LEU A 107 1.46 4.13 -10.08
CA LEU A 107 1.51 4.74 -8.75
C LEU A 107 2.49 5.92 -8.70
N SER A 108 3.66 5.79 -9.32
CA SER A 108 4.62 6.90 -9.42
C SER A 108 4.01 8.12 -10.13
N LYS A 109 3.27 7.91 -11.22
CA LYS A 109 2.60 8.98 -11.97
C LYS A 109 1.38 9.53 -11.24
N SER A 110 0.55 8.67 -10.67
CA SER A 110 -0.72 9.05 -10.05
C SER A 110 -0.54 9.73 -8.70
N LEU A 111 0.49 9.36 -7.92
CA LEU A 111 0.71 9.90 -6.58
C LEU A 111 1.62 11.13 -6.58
N PHE A 112 2.57 11.22 -7.52
CA PHE A 112 3.58 12.29 -7.55
C PHE A 112 3.53 13.17 -8.81
N GLY A 113 2.81 12.75 -9.85
CA GLY A 113 2.47 13.61 -10.98
C GLY A 113 1.24 14.43 -10.60
N GLY A 114 1.44 15.71 -10.29
CA GLY A 114 0.35 16.62 -9.92
C GLY A 114 -0.85 16.55 -10.88
N GLY A 115 -1.97 16.04 -10.38
CA GLY A 115 -3.31 16.18 -10.96
C GLY A 115 -3.67 15.23 -12.10
N TYR A 116 -4.59 14.29 -11.83
CA TYR A 116 -5.69 14.02 -12.77
C TYR A 116 -7.01 13.98 -11.99
N GLY A 117 -7.34 15.14 -11.44
CA GLY A 117 -8.72 15.53 -11.15
C GLY A 117 -9.17 16.52 -12.20
N ASP A 118 -9.07 16.19 -13.50
CA ASP A 118 -9.92 16.88 -14.44
C ASP A 118 -11.31 16.28 -14.27
N LYS A 119 -12.13 17.03 -13.55
CA LYS A 119 -13.54 16.74 -13.35
C LYS A 119 -14.17 16.70 -14.75
N LEU A 120 -14.44 15.50 -15.24
CA LEU A 120 -15.49 15.29 -16.22
C LEU A 120 -16.82 15.64 -15.54
N PHE A 121 -17.14 16.93 -15.50
CA PHE A 121 -18.51 17.37 -15.28
C PHE A 121 -19.25 17.29 -16.63
N PRO A 122 -20.55 16.90 -16.60
CA PRO A 122 -21.36 16.61 -17.78
C PRO A 122 -21.61 17.81 -18.70
#